data_AF-A0A2T4ZIS4-F1
#
_entry.id   AF-A0A2T4ZIS4-F1
#
_cell.length_a   1.000
_cell.length_b   1.000
_cell.length_c   1.000
_cell.angle_alpha   90.00
_cell.angle_beta   90.00
_cell.angle_gamma   90.00
#
_symmetry.space_group_name_H-M   'P 1'
#
loop_
_entity.id
_entity.type
_entity.pdbx_description
1 polymer ?
#
loop_
_entity_poly.entity_id
_entity_poly.type
_entity_poly.pdbx_seq_one_letter_code
_entity_poly.pdbx_strand_id
1 'polypeptide(L)'
;MPIRPENRRRYPADWKTVIVPAIRARSGNRCEEPSCGVRNGSLGGRLPNGRWLPADPTGDDGLRLTWPAPGTYSWCSDGDRREPLRIIRIVLTVAHLDHDDLETRDLTRLRHWCQRCHNRYDARHRAAGIRARRRATAAAADLFIAEAVTPAAAGSPAAPVGIEEERPRLSARQSGANSHAGDQVAPSSPATPEPSLHAPTEAA
;
A
#
# COMPACT_ATOMS: atom_id res chain seq x y z
N MET A 1 12.07 -2.36 -0.03
CA MET A 1 12.34 -3.66 -0.68
C MET A 1 13.79 -4.08 -0.44
N PRO A 2 14.05 -5.33 -0.03
CA PRO A 2 15.41 -5.87 0.01
C PRO A 2 16.05 -5.92 -1.38
N ILE A 3 17.34 -5.62 -1.47
CA ILE A 3 18.11 -5.76 -2.71
C ILE A 3 18.28 -7.26 -2.98
N ARG A 4 17.84 -7.71 -4.16
CA ARG A 4 18.01 -9.10 -4.59
C ARG A 4 19.51 -9.44 -4.66
N PRO A 5 19.93 -10.65 -4.23
CA PRO A 5 21.33 -11.06 -4.28
C PRO A 5 21.97 -10.83 -5.65
N GLU A 6 21.26 -11.17 -6.73
CA GLU A 6 21.73 -11.01 -8.11
C GLU A 6 22.03 -9.55 -8.50
N ASN A 7 21.38 -8.58 -7.86
CA ASN A 7 21.54 -7.15 -8.17
C ASN A 7 22.57 -6.46 -7.28
N ARG A 8 23.11 -7.11 -6.24
CA ARG A 8 24.02 -6.46 -5.27
C ARG A 8 25.23 -5.80 -5.92
N ARG A 9 25.75 -6.38 -7.01
CA ARG A 9 26.90 -5.85 -7.76
C ARG A 9 26.61 -4.55 -8.53
N ARG A 10 25.32 -4.23 -8.74
CA ARG A 10 24.86 -3.03 -9.45
C ARG A 10 24.66 -1.84 -8.51
N TYR A 11 25.02 -1.99 -7.23
CA TYR A 11 24.90 -0.96 -6.23
C TYR A 11 26.30 -0.54 -5.80
N PRO A 12 26.49 0.72 -5.38
CA PRO A 12 27.75 1.20 -4.85
C PRO A 12 28.25 0.31 -3.69
N ALA A 13 29.55 0.06 -3.63
CA ALA A 13 30.16 -0.73 -2.54
C ALA A 13 29.89 -0.11 -1.16
N ASP A 14 29.79 1.23 -1.11
CA ASP A 14 29.50 2.05 0.05
C ASP A 14 28.00 2.22 0.34
N TRP A 15 27.12 1.49 -0.36
CA TRP A 15 25.67 1.61 -0.21
C TRP A 15 25.19 1.45 1.24
N LYS A 16 25.69 0.42 1.94
CA LYS A 16 25.26 0.12 3.32
C LYS A 16 25.97 0.95 4.37
N THR A 17 27.18 1.44 4.07
CA THR A 17 28.07 2.09 5.04
C THR A 17 27.98 3.62 4.99
N VAL A 18 27.68 4.19 3.83
CA VAL A 18 27.64 5.65 3.61
C VAL A 18 26.25 6.09 3.17
N ILE A 19 25.73 5.54 2.07
CA ILE A 19 24.50 6.04 1.43
C ILE A 19 23.27 5.81 2.34
N VAL A 20 23.03 4.57 2.77
CA VAL A 20 21.87 4.25 3.62
C VAL A 20 21.89 5.03 4.94
N PRO A 21 23.02 5.13 5.68
CA PRO A 21 23.11 5.98 6.86
C PRO A 21 22.85 7.47 6.57
N ALA A 22 23.41 8.03 5.50
CA ALA A 22 23.21 9.43 5.14
C ALA A 22 21.74 9.74 4.84
N ILE A 23 21.07 8.88 4.06
CA ILE A 23 19.64 9.01 3.74
C ILE A 23 18.77 8.86 5.00
N ARG A 24 19.11 7.91 5.88
CA ARG A 24 18.41 7.71 7.16
C ARG A 24 18.54 8.94 8.07
N ALA A 25 19.72 9.53 8.15
CA ALA A 25 19.98 10.74 8.93
C ALA A 25 19.19 11.93 8.36
N ARG A 26 19.27 12.15 7.03
CA ARG A 26 18.52 13.21 6.33
C ARG A 26 17.03 13.14 6.60
N SER A 27 16.44 11.94 6.54
CA SER A 27 14.99 11.80 6.68
C SER A 27 14.50 11.77 8.13
N GLY A 28 15.40 11.87 9.12
CA GLY A 28 15.06 11.67 10.53
C GLY A 28 14.49 10.27 10.80
N ASN A 29 14.90 9.27 10.01
CA ASN A 29 14.38 7.91 10.03
C ASN A 29 12.84 7.83 9.84
N ARG A 30 12.28 8.76 9.06
CA ARG A 30 10.87 8.83 8.65
C ARG A 30 10.73 8.66 7.14
N CYS A 31 9.55 8.22 6.73
CA CYS A 31 9.16 8.12 5.32
C CYS A 31 9.09 9.51 4.70
N GLU A 32 9.85 9.75 3.63
CA GLU A 32 9.93 11.05 2.93
C GLU A 32 8.77 11.32 1.97
N GLU A 33 7.81 10.40 1.87
CA GLU A 33 6.56 10.66 1.16
C GLU A 33 5.75 11.72 1.92
N PRO A 34 5.42 12.88 1.31
CA PRO A 34 4.79 14.02 2.00
C PRO A 34 3.52 13.65 2.75
N SER A 35 2.72 12.74 2.19
CA SER A 35 1.45 12.28 2.76
C SER A 35 1.59 11.17 3.80
N CYS A 36 2.80 10.70 4.12
CA CYS A 36 3.00 9.53 4.98
C CYS A 36 3.77 9.79 6.28
N GLY A 37 5.00 10.32 6.22
CA GLY A 37 5.80 10.69 7.41
C GLY A 37 6.10 9.59 8.46
N VAL A 38 5.70 8.33 8.22
CA VAL A 38 5.75 7.28 9.23
C VAL A 38 7.18 6.94 9.65
N ARG A 39 7.41 6.74 10.94
CA ARG A 39 8.72 6.41 11.49
C ARG A 39 9.08 4.94 11.20
N ASN A 40 10.35 4.70 10.91
CA ASN A 40 10.87 3.34 10.75
C ASN A 40 10.74 2.55 12.07
N GLY A 41 10.42 1.26 11.97
CA GLY A 41 10.24 0.38 13.13
C GLY A 41 8.91 0.53 13.86
N SER A 42 8.10 1.53 13.54
CA SER A 42 6.77 1.71 14.13
C SER A 42 5.89 0.49 13.92
N LEU A 43 5.11 0.17 14.95
CA LEU A 43 4.18 -0.95 14.99
C LEU A 43 2.75 -0.40 14.95
N GLY A 44 1.87 -1.00 14.16
CA GLY A 44 0.52 -0.48 13.97
C GLY A 44 -0.14 -0.96 12.69
N GLY A 45 -1.23 -0.31 12.29
CA GLY A 45 -2.04 -0.69 11.14
C GLY A 45 -2.24 0.45 10.15
N ARG A 46 -2.70 0.11 8.94
CA ARG A 46 -3.15 1.09 7.95
C ARG A 46 -4.64 0.96 7.72
N LEU A 47 -5.32 2.10 7.74
CA LEU A 47 -6.70 2.23 7.30
C LEU A 47 -6.81 1.98 5.78
N PRO A 48 -8.01 1.75 5.24
CA PRO A 48 -8.23 1.57 3.79
C PRO A 48 -7.73 2.76 2.95
N ASN A 49 -7.88 3.99 3.45
CA ASN A 49 -7.31 5.20 2.82
C ASN A 49 -5.77 5.28 2.93
N GLY A 50 -5.18 4.44 3.79
CA GLY A 50 -3.76 4.29 4.02
C GLY A 50 -3.14 5.23 5.04
N ARG A 51 -3.95 6.00 5.79
CA ARG A 51 -3.55 6.66 7.05
C ARG A 51 -2.99 5.60 8.00
N TRP A 52 -1.95 5.96 8.74
CA TRP A 52 -1.25 5.07 9.67
C TRP A 52 -1.76 5.32 11.09
N LEU A 53 -2.16 4.26 11.79
CA LEU A 53 -2.48 4.30 13.21
C LEU A 53 -1.46 3.44 13.96
N PRO A 54 -0.73 3.97 14.95
CA PRO A 54 0.15 3.16 15.79
C PRO A 54 -0.68 2.14 16.58
N ALA A 55 -0.08 1.00 16.91
CA ALA A 55 -0.73 -0.01 17.73
C ALA A 55 -0.97 0.53 19.14
N ASP A 56 -2.02 0.04 19.79
CA ASP A 56 -2.18 0.14 21.24
C ASP A 56 -1.39 -1.01 21.91
N PRO A 57 -0.88 -0.81 23.14
CA PRO A 57 -0.36 -1.92 23.93
C PRO A 57 -1.50 -2.89 24.26
N THR A 58 -1.19 -4.19 24.26
CA THR A 58 -2.15 -5.26 24.60
C THR A 58 -2.16 -5.61 26.08
N GLY A 59 -1.22 -5.07 26.86
CA GLY A 59 -1.12 -5.29 28.29
C GLY A 59 0.07 -4.55 28.90
N ASP A 60 0.22 -4.69 30.20
CA ASP A 60 1.33 -4.16 30.99
C ASP A 60 1.72 -5.23 32.01
N ASP A 61 3.00 -5.63 32.03
CA ASP A 61 3.52 -6.62 32.99
C ASP A 61 4.10 -5.98 34.26
N GLY A 62 3.96 -4.66 34.41
CA GLY A 62 4.47 -3.87 35.53
C GLY A 62 5.89 -3.38 35.34
N LEU A 63 6.61 -3.84 34.31
CA LEU A 63 7.92 -3.33 33.90
C LEU A 63 7.89 -2.71 32.50
N ARG A 64 7.06 -3.27 31.61
CA ARG A 64 6.95 -2.88 30.21
C ARG A 64 5.55 -3.11 29.68
N LEU A 65 5.17 -2.21 28.76
CA LEU A 65 4.03 -2.44 27.90
C LEU A 65 4.27 -3.65 26.99
N THR A 66 3.28 -4.53 26.95
CA THR A 66 3.21 -5.64 26.01
C THR A 66 2.61 -5.15 24.70
N TRP A 67 3.24 -5.47 23.58
CA TRP A 67 2.83 -5.03 22.25
C TRP A 67 2.35 -6.20 21.38
N PRO A 68 1.40 -5.98 20.47
CA PRO A 68 0.90 -7.04 19.60
C PRO A 68 1.95 -7.48 18.57
N ALA A 69 1.98 -8.77 18.22
CA ALA A 69 2.91 -9.27 17.21
C ALA A 69 2.51 -8.83 15.79
N PRO A 70 3.46 -8.52 14.89
CA PRO A 70 3.15 -8.33 13.47
C PRO A 70 2.41 -9.53 12.87
N GLY A 71 1.40 -9.27 12.05
CA GLY A 71 0.56 -10.29 11.42
C GLY A 71 -0.75 -10.56 12.14
N THR A 72 -0.88 -10.22 13.43
CA THR A 72 -2.13 -10.34 14.18
C THR A 72 -3.06 -9.15 13.92
N TYR A 73 -4.30 -9.22 14.42
CA TYR A 73 -5.18 -8.05 14.53
C TYR A 73 -5.15 -7.54 15.96
N SER A 74 -5.02 -6.22 16.12
CA SER A 74 -5.13 -5.58 17.43
C SER A 74 -5.58 -4.13 17.26
N TRP A 75 -5.96 -3.49 18.38
CA TRP A 75 -6.38 -2.10 18.39
C TRP A 75 -5.23 -1.19 18.03
N CYS A 76 -5.50 -0.22 17.16
CA CYS A 76 -4.58 0.85 16.80
C CYS A 76 -5.31 2.18 16.96
N SER A 77 -4.63 3.21 17.46
CA SER A 77 -5.23 4.52 17.66
C SER A 77 -4.26 5.67 17.48
N ASP A 78 -4.76 6.84 17.11
CA ASP A 78 -3.97 8.08 16.98
C ASP A 78 -4.60 9.28 17.69
N GLY A 79 -5.45 9.02 18.69
CA GLY A 79 -6.20 10.02 19.45
C GLY A 79 -7.58 10.32 18.86
N ASP A 80 -7.67 10.46 17.53
CA ASP A 80 -8.94 10.75 16.85
C ASP A 80 -9.75 9.49 16.57
N ARG A 81 -9.05 8.40 16.24
CA ARG A 81 -9.67 7.17 15.74
C ARG A 81 -9.04 5.97 16.43
N ARG A 82 -9.86 4.95 16.69
CA ARG A 82 -9.44 3.67 17.25
C ARG A 82 -10.09 2.53 16.50
N GLU A 83 -9.29 1.68 15.86
CA GLU A 83 -9.80 0.57 15.04
C GLU A 83 -8.97 -0.70 15.18
N PRO A 84 -9.60 -1.88 15.07
CA PRO A 84 -8.89 -3.15 15.04
C PRO A 84 -8.29 -3.33 13.65
N LEU A 85 -6.96 -3.28 13.55
CA LEU A 85 -6.24 -3.36 12.29
C LEU A 85 -5.22 -4.49 12.31
N ARG A 86 -4.87 -4.97 11.11
CA ARG A 86 -3.77 -5.92 10.95
C ARG A 86 -2.45 -5.22 11.28
N ILE A 87 -1.76 -5.75 12.29
CA ILE A 87 -0.50 -5.20 12.78
C ILE A 87 0.62 -5.49 11.79
N ILE A 88 1.34 -4.43 11.43
CA ILE A 88 2.54 -4.48 10.61
C ILE A 88 3.64 -3.70 11.31
N ARG A 89 4.89 -4.10 11.03
CA ARG A 89 6.06 -3.30 11.39
C ARG A 89 6.51 -2.51 10.18
N ILE A 90 6.66 -1.21 10.35
CA ILE A 90 7.16 -0.34 9.30
C ILE A 90 8.64 -0.60 9.10
N VAL A 91 9.00 -0.90 7.85
CA VAL A 91 10.38 -0.96 7.39
C VAL A 91 10.53 0.08 6.29
N LEU A 92 11.43 1.04 6.52
CA LEU A 92 11.87 1.97 5.51
C LEU A 92 13.06 1.39 4.73
N THR A 93 13.11 1.68 3.44
CA THR A 93 14.21 1.31 2.55
C THR A 93 14.57 2.49 1.67
N VAL A 94 15.82 2.56 1.26
CA VAL A 94 16.27 3.55 0.27
C VAL A 94 15.82 3.08 -1.12
N ALA A 95 15.17 3.97 -1.84
CA ALA A 95 14.63 3.75 -3.18
C ALA A 95 15.29 4.73 -4.16
N HIS A 96 15.58 4.25 -5.37
CA HIS A 96 15.98 5.11 -6.48
C HIS A 96 14.74 5.80 -7.06
N LEU A 97 14.84 7.08 -7.38
CA LEU A 97 13.80 7.79 -8.12
C LEU A 97 13.85 7.43 -9.61
N ASP A 98 15.04 7.16 -10.14
CA ASP A 98 15.26 6.75 -11.51
C ASP A 98 15.48 5.23 -11.57
N HIS A 99 14.69 4.52 -12.37
CA HIS A 99 14.73 3.05 -12.41
C HIS A 99 15.92 2.47 -13.20
N ASP A 100 16.68 3.31 -13.91
CA ASP A 100 17.73 2.90 -14.85
C ASP A 100 19.16 2.94 -14.25
N ASP A 101 19.41 3.81 -13.27
CA ASP A 101 20.73 3.96 -12.63
C ASP A 101 20.70 3.47 -11.18
N LEU A 102 21.26 2.28 -10.96
CA LEU A 102 21.39 1.67 -9.62
C LEU A 102 22.74 1.98 -8.96
N GLU A 103 23.68 2.58 -9.70
CA GLU A 103 25.03 2.94 -9.23
C GLU A 103 25.11 4.39 -8.73
N THR A 104 24.00 5.14 -8.82
CA THR A 104 23.91 6.53 -8.40
C THR A 104 24.38 6.69 -6.94
N ARG A 105 25.31 7.63 -6.72
CA ARG A 105 25.73 8.12 -5.38
C ARG A 105 25.10 9.45 -5.00
N ASP A 106 24.42 10.09 -5.95
CA ASP A 106 23.67 11.32 -5.72
C ASP A 106 22.46 11.05 -4.81
N LEU A 107 22.56 11.56 -3.58
CA LEU A 107 21.53 11.38 -2.56
C LEU A 107 20.20 12.04 -2.95
N THR A 108 20.19 13.04 -3.83
CA THR A 108 18.96 13.74 -4.25
C THR A 108 18.06 12.86 -5.12
N ARG A 109 18.65 11.88 -5.81
CA ARG A 109 17.97 10.86 -6.61
C ARG A 109 17.50 9.66 -5.78
N LEU A 110 17.69 9.72 -4.46
CA LEU A 110 17.32 8.65 -3.52
C LEU A 110 16.27 9.14 -2.53
N ARG A 111 15.33 8.25 -2.18
CA ARG A 111 14.30 8.51 -1.16
C ARG A 111 14.26 7.42 -0.09
N HIS A 112 13.96 7.82 1.13
CA HIS A 112 13.71 6.92 2.25
C HIS A 112 12.20 6.66 2.38
N TRP A 113 11.74 5.51 1.89
CA TRP A 113 10.31 5.21 1.84
C TRP A 113 9.93 3.92 2.58
N CYS A 114 8.73 3.95 3.16
CA CYS A 114 8.11 2.76 3.71
C CYS A 114 7.71 1.81 2.58
N GLN A 115 7.55 0.54 2.94
CA GLN A 115 7.24 -0.51 1.97
C GLN A 115 6.01 -0.21 1.09
N ARG A 116 4.96 0.43 1.64
CA ARG A 116 3.77 0.86 0.88
C ARG A 116 4.11 1.95 -0.15
N CYS A 117 4.75 3.04 0.28
CA CYS A 117 5.06 4.18 -0.59
C CYS A 117 6.05 3.79 -1.68
N HIS A 118 7.09 3.03 -1.32
CA HIS A 118 8.04 2.46 -2.27
C HIS A 118 7.32 1.59 -3.32
N ASN A 119 6.48 0.64 -2.88
CA ASN A 119 5.75 -0.23 -3.82
C ASN A 119 4.78 0.55 -4.72
N ARG A 120 4.15 1.62 -4.20
CA ARG A 120 3.27 2.49 -5.00
C ARG A 120 4.06 3.18 -6.10
N TYR A 121 5.22 3.74 -5.78
CA TYR A 121 6.11 4.39 -6.75
C TYR A 121 6.50 3.41 -7.87
N ASP A 122 6.96 2.22 -7.48
CA ASP A 122 7.44 1.20 -8.44
C ASP A 122 6.33 0.53 -9.25
N ALA A 123 5.05 0.74 -8.92
CA ALA A 123 3.95 0.00 -9.53
C ALA A 123 3.90 0.14 -11.05
N ARG A 124 4.09 1.36 -11.56
CA ARG A 124 4.05 1.64 -13.00
C ARG A 124 5.20 0.98 -13.75
N HIS A 125 6.42 1.12 -13.24
CA HIS A 125 7.61 0.51 -13.82
C HIS A 125 7.50 -1.03 -13.82
N ARG A 126 7.07 -1.63 -12.70
CA ARG A 126 6.83 -3.08 -12.62
C ARG A 126 5.76 -3.55 -13.61
N ALA A 127 4.66 -2.82 -13.75
CA ALA A 127 3.62 -3.14 -14.73
C ALA A 127 4.14 -3.09 -16.17
N ALA A 128 4.96 -2.09 -16.52
CA ALA A 128 5.60 -2.00 -17.83
C ALA A 128 6.52 -3.19 -18.11
N GLY A 129 7.38 -3.56 -17.15
CA GLY A 129 8.25 -4.73 -17.27
C GLY A 129 7.51 -6.06 -17.32
N ILE A 130 6.35 -6.19 -16.65
CA ILE A 130 5.47 -7.36 -16.79
C ILE A 130 4.89 -7.44 -18.21
N ARG A 131 4.39 -6.32 -18.76
CA ARG A 131 3.86 -6.26 -20.13
C ARG A 131 4.92 -6.59 -21.18
N ALA A 132 6.13 -6.03 -21.04
CA ALA A 132 7.24 -6.29 -21.95
C ALA A 132 7.63 -7.78 -21.97
N ARG A 133 7.76 -8.40 -20.79
CA ARG A 133 8.05 -9.84 -20.69
C ARG A 133 6.95 -10.70 -21.29
N ARG A 134 5.67 -10.38 -21.01
CA ARG A 134 4.54 -11.09 -21.63
C ARG A 134 4.57 -11.00 -23.15
N ARG A 135 4.85 -9.82 -23.71
CA ARG A 135 5.02 -9.64 -25.16
C ARG A 135 6.19 -10.44 -25.71
N ALA A 136 7.34 -10.44 -25.04
CA ALA A 136 8.50 -11.22 -25.47
C ALA A 136 8.22 -12.73 -25.45
N THR A 137 7.52 -13.24 -24.43
CA THR A 137 7.10 -14.65 -24.36
C THR A 137 6.10 -15.00 -25.46
N ALA A 138 5.13 -14.12 -25.75
CA ALA A 138 4.17 -14.34 -26.84
C ALA A 138 4.85 -14.31 -28.22
N ALA A 139 5.74 -13.34 -28.46
CA ALA A 139 6.52 -13.27 -29.70
C ALA A 139 7.42 -14.51 -29.89
N ALA A 140 7.99 -15.06 -28.80
CA ALA A 140 8.72 -16.32 -28.87
C ALA A 140 7.81 -17.50 -29.20
N ALA A 141 6.56 -17.52 -28.72
CA ALA A 141 5.58 -18.55 -29.08
C ALA A 141 5.12 -18.44 -30.54
N ASP A 142 4.94 -17.22 -31.06
CA ASP A 142 4.56 -16.97 -32.46
C ASP A 142 5.59 -17.55 -33.45
N LEU A 143 6.88 -17.52 -33.11
CA LEU A 143 7.95 -18.12 -33.91
C LEU A 143 7.82 -19.65 -34.07
N PHE A 144 7.18 -20.34 -33.13
CA PHE A 144 6.97 -21.79 -33.19
C PHE A 144 5.55 -22.18 -33.66
N ILE A 145 4.61 -21.24 -33.75
CA ILE A 145 3.27 -21.47 -34.31
C ILE A 145 3.27 -21.25 -35.83
N ALA A 146 4.14 -20.37 -36.35
CA ALA A 146 4.23 -20.06 -37.78
C ALA A 146 4.67 -21.24 -38.67
N GLU A 147 5.36 -22.26 -38.14
CA GLU A 147 5.77 -23.45 -38.90
C GLU A 147 4.65 -24.52 -39.03
N ALA A 148 3.58 -24.43 -38.25
CA ALA A 148 2.53 -25.46 -38.20
C ALA A 148 1.33 -25.21 -39.13
N VAL A 149 1.30 -24.10 -39.87
CA VAL A 149 0.20 -23.76 -40.79
C VAL A 149 0.63 -23.98 -42.25
N THR A 150 0.63 -25.24 -42.69
CA THR A 150 0.34 -25.52 -44.11
C THR A 150 -1.12 -25.16 -44.38
N PRO A 151 -1.46 -24.38 -45.42
CA PRO A 151 -2.84 -24.09 -45.74
C PRO A 151 -3.50 -25.37 -46.29
N ALA A 152 -4.26 -26.06 -45.45
CA ALA A 152 -5.23 -27.03 -45.94
C ALA A 152 -6.31 -26.26 -46.70
N ALA A 153 -6.53 -26.67 -47.96
CA ALA A 153 -7.49 -26.07 -48.88
C ALA A 153 -8.87 -25.87 -48.23
N ALA A 154 -9.45 -24.70 -48.50
CA ALA A 154 -10.78 -24.31 -48.04
C ALA A 154 -11.86 -25.29 -48.54
N GLY A 155 -12.46 -26.03 -47.61
CA GLY A 155 -13.78 -26.64 -47.77
C GLY A 155 -14.80 -25.81 -46.99
N SER A 156 -15.83 -25.31 -47.67
CA SER A 156 -16.94 -24.52 -47.10
C SER A 156 -17.59 -25.19 -45.88
N PRO A 157 -17.95 -24.45 -44.83
CA PRO A 157 -18.74 -25.00 -43.73
C PRO A 157 -20.22 -25.08 -44.13
N ALA A 158 -20.80 -26.28 -43.96
CA ALA A 158 -22.24 -26.47 -43.90
C ALA A 158 -22.81 -25.89 -42.61
N ALA A 159 -24.05 -25.38 -42.69
CA ALA A 159 -24.75 -24.65 -41.65
C ALA A 159 -24.97 -25.45 -40.35
N PRO A 160 -25.03 -24.79 -39.17
CA PRO A 160 -25.31 -25.46 -37.91
C PRO A 160 -26.81 -25.75 -37.73
N VAL A 161 -27.13 -27.01 -37.42
CA VAL A 161 -28.42 -27.45 -36.88
C VAL A 161 -28.48 -27.05 -35.41
N GLY A 162 -29.58 -26.39 -35.03
CA GLY A 162 -29.82 -25.87 -33.68
C GLY A 162 -30.01 -26.98 -32.64
N ILE A 163 -29.49 -26.70 -31.45
CA ILE A 163 -29.82 -27.38 -30.20
C ILE A 163 -30.11 -26.29 -29.19
N GLU A 164 -31.38 -26.20 -28.76
CA GLU A 164 -31.83 -25.33 -27.68
C GLU A 164 -31.22 -25.80 -26.36
N GLU A 165 -30.47 -24.93 -25.69
CA GLU A 165 -30.13 -25.10 -24.27
C GLU A 165 -31.06 -24.24 -23.41
N GLU A 166 -31.88 -24.92 -22.61
CA GLU A 166 -32.71 -24.35 -21.56
C GLU A 166 -31.87 -23.52 -20.57
N ARG A 167 -32.23 -22.25 -20.40
CA ARG A 167 -31.69 -21.37 -19.35
C ARG A 167 -32.44 -21.62 -18.04
N PRO A 168 -31.78 -22.00 -16.93
CA PRO A 168 -32.44 -22.03 -15.63
C PRO A 168 -32.76 -20.60 -15.17
N ARG A 169 -34.05 -20.39 -14.83
CA ARG A 169 -34.58 -19.15 -14.27
C ARG A 169 -34.02 -18.93 -12.86
N LEU A 170 -33.15 -17.94 -12.68
CA LEU A 170 -32.83 -17.41 -11.35
C LEU A 170 -34.02 -16.61 -10.83
N SER A 171 -34.71 -17.16 -9.84
CA SER A 171 -35.80 -16.52 -9.13
C SER A 171 -35.28 -15.37 -8.28
N ALA A 172 -35.88 -14.19 -8.47
CA ALA A 172 -35.70 -13.03 -7.64
C ALA A 172 -36.26 -13.30 -6.23
N ARG A 173 -35.39 -13.37 -5.22
CA ARG A 173 -35.80 -13.34 -3.82
C ARG A 173 -35.75 -11.91 -3.29
N GLN A 174 -36.94 -11.31 -3.32
CA GLN A 174 -37.57 -10.45 -2.32
C GLN A 174 -36.66 -9.71 -1.32
N SER A 175 -36.59 -8.39 -1.51
CA SER A 175 -36.25 -7.40 -0.50
C SER A 175 -37.32 -7.38 0.59
N GLY A 176 -37.02 -7.96 1.74
CA GLY A 176 -37.79 -7.79 2.97
C GLY A 176 -37.38 -6.51 3.67
N ALA A 177 -38.17 -5.46 3.53
CA ALA A 177 -38.10 -4.27 4.38
C ALA A 177 -38.73 -4.60 5.73
N ASN A 178 -37.98 -4.45 6.83
CA ASN A 178 -38.57 -4.27 8.16
C ASN A 178 -37.58 -3.64 9.15
N SER A 179 -37.80 -2.38 9.48
CA SER A 179 -37.37 -1.74 10.75
C SER A 179 -38.26 -0.50 10.91
N HIS A 180 -39.45 -0.68 11.49
CA HIS A 180 -39.77 -0.26 12.87
C HIS A 180 -39.23 1.12 13.25
N ALA A 181 -40.18 2.05 13.34
CA ALA A 181 -40.08 3.35 13.93
C ALA A 181 -39.71 3.26 15.42
N GLY A 182 -38.82 4.15 15.85
CA GLY A 182 -38.49 4.40 17.23
C GLY A 182 -37.94 5.81 17.35
N ASP A 183 -38.64 6.64 18.13
CA ASP A 183 -38.42 8.05 18.38
C ASP A 183 -36.96 8.46 18.58
N GLN A 184 -36.53 9.51 17.89
CA GLN A 184 -35.36 10.30 18.28
C GLN A 184 -35.80 11.69 18.74
N VAL A 185 -35.82 11.84 20.07
CA VAL A 185 -35.86 13.12 20.76
C VAL A 185 -34.51 13.82 20.55
N ALA A 186 -34.56 15.02 19.97
CA ALA A 186 -33.41 15.89 19.79
C ALA A 186 -32.87 16.41 21.14
N PRO A 187 -31.55 16.47 21.34
CA PRO A 187 -30.96 17.37 22.32
C PRO A 187 -30.50 18.67 21.65
N SER A 188 -31.11 19.76 22.09
CA SER A 188 -30.81 21.15 21.78
C SER A 188 -29.36 21.51 22.11
N SER A 189 -28.71 22.21 21.18
CA SER A 189 -27.51 23.01 21.47
C SER A 189 -27.85 24.15 22.43
N PRO A 190 -26.91 24.57 23.28
CA PRO A 190 -26.73 26.00 23.50
C PRO A 190 -25.30 26.46 23.21
N ALA A 191 -25.25 27.73 22.83
CA ALA A 191 -24.13 28.49 22.33
C ALA A 191 -23.03 28.79 23.37
N THR A 192 -21.86 29.13 22.83
CA THR A 192 -20.61 29.69 23.38
C THR A 192 -20.78 30.87 24.35
N PRO A 193 -19.78 31.22 25.20
CA PRO A 193 -18.70 32.12 24.74
C PRO A 193 -17.29 31.87 25.35
N GLU A 194 -16.26 32.01 24.52
CA GLU A 194 -14.96 32.62 24.89
C GLU A 194 -15.02 34.11 24.47
N PRO A 195 -14.12 35.05 24.88
CA PRO A 195 -12.81 34.87 25.52
C PRO A 195 -12.54 35.84 26.70
N SER A 196 -11.47 35.62 27.48
CA SER A 196 -10.83 36.74 28.19
C SER A 196 -9.31 36.59 28.21
N LEU A 197 -8.67 37.55 27.54
CA LEU A 197 -7.25 37.84 27.51
C LEU A 197 -6.84 38.46 28.84
N HIS A 198 -5.89 37.85 29.55
CA HIS A 198 -5.09 38.56 30.55
C HIS A 198 -3.61 38.18 30.42
N ALA A 199 -2.86 39.07 29.77
CA ALA A 199 -1.43 39.24 29.97
C ALA A 199 -1.21 40.31 31.06
N PRO A 200 -0.16 40.17 31.89
CA PRO A 200 0.52 41.33 32.45
C PRO A 200 1.98 41.40 32.02
N THR A 201 2.28 42.48 31.28
CA THR A 201 3.40 43.42 31.44
C THR A 201 4.77 42.91 31.89
N GLU A 202 5.74 43.05 30.99
CA GLU A 202 7.17 43.25 31.26
C GLU A 202 7.40 44.52 32.10
N ALA A 203 8.35 44.45 33.02
CA ALA A 203 8.92 45.58 33.73
C ALA A 203 10.31 45.88 33.16
N ALA A 204 10.48 47.09 32.64
CA ALA A 204 11.74 47.81 32.47
C ALA A 204 11.44 49.30 32.68
#